data_AF-W2SXH0-F1
#
_entry.id   AF-W2SXH0-F1
#
_cell.length_a   1.000
_cell.length_b   1.000
_cell.length_c   1.000
_cell.angle_alpha   90.00
_cell.angle_beta   90.00
_cell.angle_gamma   90.00
#
_symmetry.space_group_name_H-M   'P 1'
#
loop_
_entity.id
_entity.type
_entity.pdbx_description
1 polymer ?
#
loop_
_entity_poly.entity_id
_entity_poly.type
_entity_poly.pdbx_seq_one_letter_code
_entity_poly.pdbx_strand_id
1 'polypeptide(L)'
;MACIEGVAGATSDQLEALGGGEILRQEAGSFTNARNKRASARLRDAVMMGDTAIALCILIAQQRECVVYRESSRLPLKLIGEMVDQCRDTLLQLGTFLLSNVRQDDYAQRIPPAHSLVLDYHLRIDAAMYLTRPTYLPKIHSAYDSAKRAMKTDNETKKMDAQQKVRQN
;
A
#
# COMPACT_ATOMS: atom_id res chain seq x y z
N MET A 1 14.77 3.76 15.99
CA MET A 1 13.54 4.12 15.25
C MET A 1 13.83 4.09 13.76
N ALA A 2 12.85 3.74 12.92
CA ALA A 2 13.03 3.61 11.47
C ALA A 2 12.94 4.94 10.69
N CYS A 3 12.72 6.06 11.37
CA CYS A 3 12.59 7.41 10.82
C CYS A 3 11.61 7.47 9.63
N ILE A 4 10.36 7.13 9.88
CA ILE A 4 9.27 7.37 8.92
C ILE A 4 8.39 8.42 9.58
N GLU A 5 8.44 9.63 9.06
CA GLU A 5 7.70 10.78 9.60
C GLU A 5 6.38 10.96 8.84
N GLY A 6 5.40 11.57 9.50
CA GLY A 6 4.15 11.97 8.87
C GLY A 6 4.38 13.10 7.86
N VAL A 7 3.58 13.15 6.80
CA VAL A 7 3.64 14.21 5.77
C VAL A 7 2.83 15.43 6.24
N ALA A 8 3.08 15.89 7.46
CA ALA A 8 2.39 17.05 8.01
C ALA A 8 3.05 18.34 7.49
N GLY A 9 2.25 19.25 6.92
CA GLY A 9 2.74 20.56 6.47
C GLY A 9 3.51 20.56 5.14
N ALA A 10 3.36 19.52 4.31
CA ALA A 10 3.97 19.50 2.98
C ALA A 10 3.32 20.55 2.04
N THR A 11 4.14 21.22 1.23
CA THR A 11 3.66 22.12 0.18
C THR A 11 2.97 21.34 -0.95
N SER A 12 2.19 22.02 -1.80
CA SER A 12 1.55 21.40 -2.96
C SER A 12 2.57 20.69 -3.86
N ASP A 13 3.69 21.33 -4.14
CA ASP A 13 4.77 20.78 -4.98
C ASP A 13 5.41 19.54 -4.34
N GLN A 14 5.57 19.55 -3.01
CA GLN A 14 6.08 18.39 -2.27
C GLN A 14 5.09 17.21 -2.31
N LEU A 15 3.79 17.49 -2.18
CA LEU A 15 2.75 16.46 -2.29
C LEU A 15 2.71 15.82 -3.68
N GLU A 16 2.85 16.63 -4.74
CA GLU A 16 2.92 16.14 -6.12
C GLU A 16 4.17 15.29 -6.34
N ALA A 17 5.33 15.76 -5.88
CA ALA A 17 6.58 15.02 -5.98
C ALA A 17 6.56 13.69 -5.19
N LEU A 18 5.87 13.62 -4.04
CA LEU A 18 5.64 12.39 -3.28
C LEU A 18 4.76 11.36 -4.02
N GLY A 19 3.93 11.81 -4.96
CA GLY A 19 3.16 10.96 -5.87
C GLY A 19 3.95 10.44 -7.08
N GLY A 20 5.13 11.01 -7.34
CA GLY A 20 5.98 10.69 -8.47
C GLY A 20 6.81 9.41 -8.34
N GLY A 21 7.79 9.27 -9.24
CA GLY A 21 8.76 8.17 -9.22
C GLY A 21 9.71 8.23 -8.01
N GLU A 22 10.50 7.17 -7.83
CA GLU A 22 11.40 7.03 -6.67
C GLU A 22 12.33 8.24 -6.46
N ILE A 23 12.91 8.78 -7.54
CA ILE A 23 13.80 9.95 -7.49
C ILE A 23 13.06 11.18 -6.97
N LEU A 24 11.87 11.49 -7.51
CA LEU A 24 11.06 12.62 -7.08
C LEU A 24 10.64 12.48 -5.62
N ARG A 25 10.28 11.27 -5.19
CA ARG A 25 9.93 10.97 -3.81
C ARG A 25 11.11 11.14 -2.85
N GLN A 26 12.31 10.77 -3.28
CA GLN A 26 13.54 10.95 -2.50
C GLN A 26 13.86 12.44 -2.32
N GLU A 27 13.80 13.23 -3.39
CA GLU A 27 14.06 14.68 -3.34
C GLU A 27 13.02 15.43 -2.48
N ALA A 28 11.73 15.09 -2.63
CA ALA A 28 10.67 15.69 -1.83
C ALA A 28 10.72 15.30 -0.35
N GLY A 29 11.22 14.10 -0.03
CA GLY A 29 11.39 13.58 1.33
C GLY A 29 12.76 13.86 1.96
N SER A 30 13.65 14.58 1.26
CA SER A 30 15.09 14.67 1.54
C SER A 30 15.46 15.49 2.77
N PHE A 31 14.55 16.32 3.31
CA PHE A 31 14.89 17.22 4.40
C PHE A 31 15.20 16.53 5.75
N THR A 32 14.84 15.26 5.97
CA THR A 32 15.03 14.60 7.30
C THR A 32 15.56 13.16 7.31
N ASN A 33 15.78 12.48 6.17
CA ASN A 33 15.82 11.01 6.16
C ASN A 33 17.19 10.35 6.01
N ALA A 34 18.04 10.44 7.04
CA ALA A 34 19.05 9.41 7.25
C ALA A 34 18.37 8.13 7.80
N ARG A 35 17.79 7.31 6.91
CA ARG A 35 17.19 6.01 7.29
C ARG A 35 18.23 5.13 7.98
N ASN A 36 18.02 4.82 9.26
CA ASN A 36 18.91 3.96 10.03
C ASN A 36 18.76 2.49 9.61
N LYS A 37 19.46 2.09 8.55
CA LYS A 37 19.38 0.74 7.96
C LYS A 37 19.56 -0.38 8.99
N ARG A 38 20.48 -0.22 9.96
CA ARG A 38 20.74 -1.23 10.99
C ARG A 38 19.58 -1.38 11.96
N ALA A 39 19.01 -0.27 12.43
CA ALA A 39 17.86 -0.31 13.33
C ALA A 39 16.60 -0.82 12.61
N SER A 40 16.39 -0.42 11.36
CA SER A 40 15.29 -0.89 10.53
C SER A 40 15.35 -2.38 10.25
N ALA A 41 16.54 -2.94 9.97
CA ALA A 41 16.71 -4.38 9.80
C ALA A 41 16.34 -5.15 11.07
N ARG A 42 16.84 -4.72 12.24
CA ARG A 42 16.51 -5.35 13.54
C ARG A 42 15.02 -5.29 13.85
N LEU A 43 14.38 -4.14 13.61
CA LEU A 43 12.94 -3.99 13.81
C LEU A 43 12.14 -4.87 12.86
N ARG A 44 12.54 -4.94 11.58
CA ARG A 44 11.93 -5.83 10.60
C ARG A 44 12.00 -7.26 11.09
N ASP A 45 13.18 -7.74 11.47
CA ASP A 45 13.37 -9.13 11.88
C ASP A 45 12.51 -9.48 13.10
N ALA A 46 12.43 -8.57 14.08
CA ALA A 46 11.56 -8.74 15.25
C ALA A 46 10.06 -8.77 14.90
N VAL A 47 9.62 -7.88 14.00
CA VAL A 47 8.19 -7.74 13.63
C VAL A 47 7.75 -8.81 12.62
N MET A 48 8.67 -9.33 11.80
CA MET A 48 8.41 -10.44 10.88
C MET A 48 8.35 -11.80 11.61
N MET A 49 8.89 -11.89 12.83
CA MET A 49 8.82 -13.10 13.63
C MET A 49 7.37 -13.40 14.02
N GLY A 50 6.88 -14.59 13.65
CA GLY A 50 5.54 -15.06 14.01
C GLY A 50 4.38 -14.27 13.38
N ASP A 51 4.58 -13.71 12.17
CA ASP A 51 3.56 -12.94 11.42
C ASP A 51 2.96 -11.73 12.17
N THR A 52 3.66 -11.27 13.20
CA THR A 52 3.26 -10.17 14.09
C THR A 52 2.98 -8.88 13.31
N ALA A 53 3.73 -8.64 12.23
CA ALA A 53 3.59 -7.46 11.38
C ALA A 53 2.17 -7.24 10.84
N ILE A 54 1.59 -8.27 10.25
CA ILE A 54 0.28 -8.19 9.61
C ILE A 54 -0.80 -8.10 10.68
N ALA A 55 -0.65 -8.88 11.76
CA ALA A 55 -1.53 -8.79 12.92
C ALA A 55 -1.54 -7.36 13.50
N LEU A 56 -0.39 -6.71 13.65
CA LEU A 56 -0.32 -5.31 14.11
C LEU A 56 -1.03 -4.35 13.15
N CYS A 57 -0.85 -4.49 11.83
CA CYS A 57 -1.58 -3.67 10.86
C CYS A 57 -3.10 -3.81 11.01
N ILE A 58 -3.59 -5.05 11.16
CA ILE A 58 -5.01 -5.35 11.35
C ILE A 58 -5.52 -4.76 12.66
N LEU A 59 -4.80 -4.97 13.77
CA LEU A 59 -5.19 -4.48 15.09
C LEU A 59 -5.22 -2.95 15.15
N ILE A 60 -4.25 -2.25 14.54
CA ILE A 60 -4.25 -0.78 14.48
C ILE A 60 -5.46 -0.29 13.67
N ALA A 61 -5.78 -0.94 12.54
CA ALA A 61 -6.94 -0.59 11.73
C ALA A 61 -8.26 -0.79 12.50
N GLN A 62 -8.38 -1.90 13.24
CA GLN A 62 -9.53 -2.18 14.10
C GLN A 62 -9.63 -1.23 15.29
N GLN A 63 -8.49 -0.84 15.89
CA GLN A 63 -8.46 0.09 17.00
C GLN A 63 -9.08 1.43 16.60
N ARG A 64 -8.85 1.89 15.37
CA ARG A 64 -9.49 3.11 14.85
C ARG A 64 -11.02 3.04 14.90
N GLU A 65 -11.62 1.89 14.57
CA GLU A 65 -13.07 1.69 14.68
C GLU A 65 -13.51 1.55 16.14
N CYS A 66 -12.70 0.90 16.99
CA CYS A 66 -12.95 0.78 18.41
C CYS A 66 -13.08 2.14 19.09
N VAL A 67 -12.17 3.07 18.78
CA VAL A 67 -12.21 4.47 19.27
C VAL A 67 -13.52 5.15 18.90
N VAL A 68 -13.99 4.99 17.66
CA VAL A 68 -15.22 5.63 17.17
C VAL A 68 -16.48 5.00 17.73
N TYR A 69 -16.56 3.67 17.82
CA TYR A 69 -17.82 2.99 18.15
C TYR A 69 -17.95 2.56 19.62
N ARG A 70 -16.83 2.39 20.34
CA ARG A 70 -16.86 1.94 21.75
C ARG A 70 -16.50 3.04 22.73
N GLU A 71 -15.52 3.87 22.41
CA GLU A 71 -14.98 4.86 23.34
C GLU A 71 -15.64 6.24 23.19
N SER A 72 -16.33 6.48 22.07
CA SER A 72 -16.86 7.80 21.70
C SER A 72 -17.89 8.39 22.65
N SER A 73 -18.63 7.54 23.38
CA SER A 73 -19.62 7.97 24.38
C SER A 73 -19.00 8.41 25.70
N ARG A 74 -17.74 8.06 25.96
CA ARG A 74 -17.05 8.27 27.25
C ARG A 74 -15.99 9.36 27.21
N LEU A 75 -15.51 9.70 26.02
CA LEU A 75 -14.39 10.62 25.82
C LEU A 75 -14.84 11.91 25.13
N PRO A 76 -14.14 13.04 25.36
CA PRO A 76 -14.39 14.27 24.61
C PRO A 76 -14.13 14.08 23.11
N LEU A 77 -14.97 14.69 22.26
CA LEU A 77 -14.88 14.59 20.80
C LEU A 77 -13.49 14.97 20.25
N LYS A 78 -12.84 15.99 20.82
CA LYS A 78 -11.50 16.41 20.42
C LYS A 78 -10.46 15.29 20.61
N LEU A 79 -10.53 14.58 21.73
CA LEU A 79 -9.62 13.48 22.04
C LEU A 79 -9.89 12.28 21.12
N ILE A 80 -11.15 11.97 20.85
CA ILE A 80 -11.55 10.91 19.92
C ILE A 80 -10.97 11.19 18.52
N GLY A 81 -11.08 12.44 18.04
CA GLY A 81 -10.49 12.85 16.76
C GLY A 81 -8.99 12.63 16.72
N GLU A 82 -8.28 13.07 17.75
CA GLU A 82 -6.83 12.89 17.87
C GLU A 82 -6.41 11.42 17.90
N MET A 83 -7.12 10.57 18.63
CA MET A 83 -6.86 9.13 18.68
C MET A 83 -7.11 8.44 17.33
N VAL A 84 -8.13 8.87 16.59
CA VAL A 84 -8.43 8.36 15.23
C VAL A 84 -7.30 8.71 14.26
N ASP A 85 -6.82 9.96 14.31
CA ASP A 85 -5.71 10.42 13.48
C ASP A 85 -4.41 9.68 13.82
N GLN A 86 -4.11 9.51 15.11
CA GLN A 86 -2.95 8.74 15.56
C GLN A 86 -3.00 7.27 15.11
N CYS A 87 -4.16 6.62 15.14
CA CYS A 87 -4.28 5.25 14.61
C CYS A 87 -3.98 5.20 13.11
N ARG A 88 -4.47 6.19 12.35
CA ARG A 88 -4.25 6.28 10.90
C ARG A 88 -2.78 6.53 10.57
N ASP A 89 -2.14 7.46 11.26
CA ASP A 89 -0.73 7.79 11.09
C ASP A 89 0.17 6.61 11.45
N THR A 90 -0.11 5.94 12.57
CA THR A 90 0.63 4.75 13.00
C THR A 90 0.51 3.62 11.97
N LEU A 91 -0.70 3.41 11.42
CA LEU A 91 -0.91 2.41 10.37
C LEU A 91 -0.12 2.74 9.10
N LEU A 92 -0.13 4.00 8.68
CA LEU A 92 0.59 4.46 7.49
C LEU A 92 2.11 4.35 7.69
N GLN A 93 2.60 4.70 8.88
CA GLN A 93 4.01 4.61 9.24
C GLN A 93 4.49 3.16 9.22
N LEU A 94 3.74 2.24 9.85
CA LEU A 94 4.04 0.81 9.83
C LEU A 94 3.93 0.24 8.42
N GLY A 95 2.87 0.54 7.67
CA GLY A 95 2.73 0.06 6.28
C GLY A 95 3.87 0.52 5.37
N THR A 96 4.27 1.79 5.48
CA THR A 96 5.43 2.34 4.75
C THR A 96 6.74 1.67 5.15
N PHE A 97 6.90 1.35 6.44
CA PHE A 97 8.04 0.60 6.95
C PHE A 97 8.13 -0.78 6.32
N LEU A 98 7.02 -1.51 6.33
CA LEU A 98 6.93 -2.85 5.76
C LEU A 98 7.24 -2.82 4.27
N LEU A 99 6.65 -1.89 3.52
CA LEU A 99 6.88 -1.74 2.09
C LEU A 99 8.34 -1.44 1.73
N SER A 100 9.05 -0.72 2.59
CA SER A 100 10.44 -0.33 2.35
C SER A 100 11.46 -1.38 2.80
N ASN A 101 11.10 -2.29 3.71
CA ASN A 101 12.06 -3.19 4.37
C ASN A 101 11.75 -4.68 4.21
N VAL A 102 10.54 -5.04 3.80
CA VAL A 102 10.09 -6.42 3.60
C VAL A 102 10.01 -6.71 2.11
N ARG A 103 10.42 -7.92 1.71
CA ARG A 103 10.28 -8.35 0.31
C ARG A 103 8.81 -8.44 -0.05
N GLN A 104 8.48 -8.03 -1.26
CA GLN A 104 7.10 -7.99 -1.72
C GLN A 104 6.43 -9.37 -1.72
N ASP A 105 7.17 -10.43 -2.09
CA ASP A 105 6.66 -11.80 -2.07
C ASP A 105 6.34 -12.27 -0.65
N ASP A 106 7.24 -12.00 0.30
CA ASP A 106 7.06 -12.36 1.72
C ASP A 106 5.86 -11.62 2.32
N TYR A 107 5.66 -10.36 1.96
CA TYR A 107 4.48 -9.59 2.36
C TYR A 107 3.20 -10.18 1.75
N ALA A 108 3.22 -10.47 0.45
CA ALA A 108 2.07 -10.98 -0.29
C ALA A 108 1.59 -12.36 0.18
N GLN A 109 2.49 -13.19 0.69
CA GLN A 109 2.16 -14.51 1.27
C GLN A 109 1.46 -14.40 2.63
N ARG A 110 1.71 -13.33 3.39
CA ARG A 110 1.19 -13.16 4.75
C ARG A 110 -0.10 -12.34 4.83
N ILE A 111 -0.27 -11.36 3.96
CA ILE A 111 -1.44 -10.48 3.99
C ILE A 111 -2.70 -11.22 3.49
N PRO A 112 -3.79 -11.27 4.27
CA PRO A 112 -5.05 -11.81 3.79
C PRO A 112 -5.60 -11.01 2.59
N PRO A 113 -6.43 -11.63 1.72
CA PRO A 113 -7.05 -10.92 0.62
C PRO A 113 -8.05 -9.86 1.12
N ALA A 114 -8.32 -8.85 0.29
CA ALA A 114 -9.13 -7.69 0.70
C ALA A 114 -10.54 -8.08 1.17
N HIS A 115 -11.16 -9.07 0.54
CA HIS A 115 -12.49 -9.53 0.96
C HIS A 115 -12.46 -10.12 2.38
N SER A 116 -11.42 -10.89 2.73
CA SER A 116 -11.29 -11.46 4.08
C SER A 116 -11.00 -10.37 5.11
N LEU A 117 -10.14 -9.38 4.78
CA LEU A 117 -9.91 -8.23 5.65
C LEU A 117 -11.20 -7.46 5.98
N VAL A 118 -12.12 -7.32 5.02
CA VAL A 118 -13.39 -6.62 5.22
C VAL A 118 -14.42 -7.50 5.93
N LEU A 119 -14.59 -8.75 5.48
CA LEU A 119 -15.67 -9.64 5.95
C LEU A 119 -15.32 -10.33 7.28
N ASP A 120 -14.11 -10.88 7.39
CA ASP A 120 -13.71 -11.70 8.53
C ASP A 120 -13.03 -10.86 9.62
N TYR A 121 -12.23 -9.87 9.22
CA TYR A 121 -11.51 -9.00 10.16
C TYR A 121 -12.22 -7.65 10.39
N HIS A 122 -13.34 -7.38 9.71
CA HIS A 122 -14.14 -6.18 9.88
C HIS A 122 -13.37 -4.85 9.73
N LEU A 123 -12.35 -4.83 8.85
CA LEU A 123 -11.68 -3.59 8.49
C LEU A 123 -12.58 -2.75 7.58
N ARG A 124 -12.50 -1.42 7.72
CA ARG A 124 -13.02 -0.53 6.68
C ARG A 124 -12.30 -0.77 5.36
N ILE A 125 -13.04 -0.57 4.28
CA ILE A 125 -12.60 -0.79 2.91
C ILE A 125 -11.33 0.00 2.57
N ASP A 126 -11.19 1.24 3.08
CA ASP A 126 -10.01 2.06 2.83
C ASP A 126 -8.74 1.47 3.46
N ALA A 127 -8.83 0.96 4.69
CA ALA A 127 -7.72 0.27 5.35
C ALA A 127 -7.39 -1.07 4.69
N ALA A 128 -8.41 -1.87 4.35
CA ALA A 128 -8.22 -3.14 3.65
C ALA A 128 -7.53 -2.93 2.29
N MET A 129 -8.02 -1.97 1.49
CA MET A 129 -7.43 -1.63 0.21
C MET A 129 -6.01 -1.08 0.34
N TYR A 130 -5.74 -0.24 1.34
CA TYR A 130 -4.39 0.25 1.61
C TYR A 130 -3.40 -0.90 1.84
N LEU A 131 -3.76 -1.89 2.69
CA LEU A 131 -2.91 -3.03 3.00
C LEU A 131 -2.73 -3.98 1.81
N THR A 132 -3.75 -4.20 0.99
CA THR A 132 -3.64 -5.13 -0.15
C THR A 132 -3.08 -4.49 -1.43
N ARG A 133 -3.06 -3.16 -1.51
CA ARG A 133 -2.58 -2.41 -2.69
C ARG A 133 -1.20 -2.88 -3.19
N PRO A 134 -0.19 -3.09 -2.33
CA PRO A 134 1.13 -3.55 -2.75
C PRO A 134 1.12 -4.93 -3.42
N THR A 135 0.14 -5.76 -3.10
CA THR A 135 -0.03 -7.10 -3.67
C THR A 135 -0.83 -7.08 -4.97
N TYR A 136 -1.79 -6.16 -5.11
CA TYR A 136 -2.70 -6.11 -6.25
C TYR A 136 -2.17 -5.28 -7.42
N LEU A 137 -1.54 -4.13 -7.18
CA LEU A 137 -1.05 -3.26 -8.26
C LEU A 137 -0.12 -3.97 -9.26
N PRO A 138 0.90 -4.75 -8.82
CA PRO A 138 1.76 -5.47 -9.76
C PRO A 138 1.00 -6.50 -10.59
N LYS A 139 0.03 -7.20 -9.98
CA LYS A 139 -0.82 -8.17 -10.67
C LYS A 139 -1.69 -7.49 -11.73
N ILE A 140 -2.26 -6.34 -11.40
CA ILE A 140 -3.04 -5.52 -12.32
C ILE A 140 -2.17 -5.03 -13.48
N HIS A 141 -0.97 -4.50 -13.21
CA HIS A 141 -0.04 -4.05 -14.26
C HIS A 141 0.39 -5.20 -15.17
N SER A 142 0.72 -6.36 -14.61
CA SER A 142 1.11 -7.55 -15.37
C SER A 142 -0.04 -8.05 -16.26
N ALA A 143 -1.27 -8.10 -15.73
CA ALA A 143 -2.45 -8.48 -16.51
C ALA A 143 -2.73 -7.47 -17.63
N TYR A 144 -2.60 -6.17 -17.34
CA TYR A 144 -2.76 -5.11 -18.33
C TYR A 144 -1.73 -5.21 -19.46
N ASP A 145 -0.45 -5.40 -19.14
CA ASP A 145 0.60 -5.55 -20.14
C ASP A 145 0.41 -6.78 -21.01
N SER A 146 -0.06 -7.88 -20.41
CA SER A 146 -0.38 -9.13 -21.12
C SER A 146 -1.56 -8.92 -22.09
N ALA A 147 -2.63 -8.27 -21.64
CA ALA A 147 -3.78 -7.94 -22.47
C ALA A 147 -3.39 -6.99 -23.62
N LYS A 148 -2.56 -5.98 -23.35
CA LYS A 148 -2.03 -5.05 -24.36
C LYS A 148 -1.20 -5.76 -25.43
N ARG A 149 -0.37 -6.75 -25.05
CA ARG A 149 0.40 -7.56 -25.99
C ARG A 149 -0.51 -8.44 -26.84
N ALA A 150 -1.48 -9.13 -26.22
CA ALA A 150 -2.44 -9.97 -26.93
C ALA A 150 -3.25 -9.17 -27.96
N MET A 151 -3.68 -7.94 -27.62
CA MET A 151 -4.39 -7.06 -28.55
C MET A 151 -3.53 -6.63 -29.74
N LYS A 152 -2.22 -6.43 -29.56
CA LYS A 152 -1.31 -6.11 -30.68
C LYS A 152 -1.19 -7.31 -31.63
N THR A 153 -0.98 -8.50 -31.07
CA THR A 153 -0.84 -9.73 -31.86
C THR A 153 -2.11 -10.04 -32.66
N ASP A 154 -3.29 -9.97 -32.05
CA ASP A 154 -4.57 -10.21 -32.75
C ASP A 154 -4.79 -9.23 -33.92
N ASN A 155 -4.36 -7.99 -33.76
CA ASN A 155 -4.47 -6.97 -34.81
C ASN A 155 -3.46 -7.19 -35.96
N GLU A 156 -2.28 -7.73 -35.67
CA GLU A 156 -1.32 -8.16 -36.69
C GLU A 156 -1.80 -9.40 -37.45
N THR A 157 -2.37 -10.38 -36.75
CA THR A 157 -2.95 -11.59 -37.37
C THR A 157 -4.10 -11.23 -38.31
N LYS A 158 -5.03 -10.36 -37.88
CA LYS A 158 -6.14 -9.88 -38.73
C LYS A 158 -5.67 -9.12 -39.97
N LYS A 159 -4.58 -8.34 -39.87
CA LYS A 159 -3.98 -7.65 -41.04
C LYS A 159 -3.36 -8.64 -42.03
N MET A 160 -2.67 -9.68 -41.55
CA MET A 160 -2.12 -10.71 -42.42
C MET A 160 -3.22 -11.51 -43.13
N ASP A 161 -4.26 -11.90 -42.41
CA ASP A 161 -5.41 -12.63 -42.99
C ASP A 161 -6.14 -11.79 -44.06
N ALA A 162 -6.29 -10.49 -43.82
CA ALA A 162 -6.86 -9.57 -44.80
C ALA A 162 -5.99 -9.42 -46.05
N GLN A 163 -4.66 -9.33 -45.91
CA GLN A 163 -3.73 -9.26 -47.05
C GLN A 163 -3.67 -10.57 -47.85
N GLN A 164 -3.80 -11.72 -47.20
CA GLN A 164 -3.85 -13.01 -47.89
C GLN A 164 -5.13 -13.17 -48.72
N LYS A 165 -6.28 -12.72 -48.21
CA LYS A 165 -7.56 -12.74 -48.95
C LYS A 165 -7.56 -11.82 -50.17
N VAL A 166 -6.90 -10.66 -50.09
CA VAL A 166 -6.78 -9.72 -51.22
C VAL A 166 -5.87 -10.27 -52.34
N ARG A 167 -4.89 -11.13 -52.02
CA ARG A 167 -3.98 -11.73 -53.02
C ARG A 167 -4.54 -12.94 -53.76
N GLN A 168 -5.67 -13.50 -53.33
CA GLN A 168 -6.29 -14.69 -53.93
C GLN A 168 -7.46 -14.37 -54.88
N ASN A 169 -7.78 -13.09 -55.07
CA ASN A 169 -8.71 -12.58 -56.08
C ASN A 169 -7.95 -11.77 -57.13
#